data_AF-A0A5C5Z5B9-F1
#
_entry.id   AF-A0A5C5Z5B9-F1
#
_cell.length_a   1.000
_cell.length_b   1.000
_cell.length_c   1.000
_cell.angle_alpha   90.00
_cell.angle_beta   90.00
_cell.angle_gamma   90.00
#
_symmetry.space_group_name_H-M   'P 1'
#
loop_
_entity.id
_entity.type
_entity.pdbx_description
1 polymer ?
#
loop_
_entity_poly.entity_id
_entity_poly.type
_entity_poly.pdbx_seq_one_letter_code
_entity_poly.pdbx_strand_id
1 'polypeptide(L)'
;MSAELQMSTAADAVEFPYRAVSRAAIASLFFFVLALPGLIPTFAPMLFLAVVGLGAAIVGVRAIRNYPEEYSGRGLATFGMAANALLLVGGLCLHTYIYLTEVPDGYTRIPFYELQQPENGPDMPTAFAADIDGENIFIKGYIHPSSGSGLLRQFILVPDLGTCCFGGQPKSSDMIEVTLTGGKSAEGSMMKRKLAGKFILNRIPQKKTDFDNIVYYRLKANFVK
;
A
#
# COMPACT_ATOMS: atom_id res chain seq x y z
N MET A 1 -87.87 -18.96 14.30
CA MET A 1 -86.86 -19.29 15.32
C MET A 1 -85.63 -19.76 14.56
N SER A 2 -84.86 -18.80 14.05
CA SER A 2 -83.66 -18.21 14.68
C SER A 2 -82.43 -18.90 14.11
N ALA A 3 -81.79 -18.19 13.19
CA ALA A 3 -80.66 -18.61 12.39
C ALA A 3 -79.45 -18.94 13.27
N GLU A 4 -78.79 -20.08 13.00
CA GLU A 4 -77.45 -20.35 13.50
C GLU A 4 -76.48 -19.39 12.83
N LEU A 5 -76.05 -18.40 13.60
CA LEU A 5 -74.98 -17.47 13.24
C LEU A 5 -73.65 -18.23 13.29
N GLN A 6 -73.28 -18.83 12.17
CA GLN A 6 -71.95 -19.39 11.95
C GLN A 6 -70.95 -18.22 11.86
N MET A 7 -70.37 -17.83 13.00
CA MET A 7 -69.29 -16.85 13.03
C MET A 7 -68.08 -17.44 12.32
N SER A 8 -67.88 -17.01 11.07
CA SER A 8 -66.66 -17.23 10.30
C SER A 8 -65.48 -16.53 10.99
N THR A 9 -64.76 -17.24 11.84
CA THR A 9 -63.40 -16.90 12.29
C THR A 9 -62.39 -17.17 11.17
N ALA A 10 -62.57 -16.49 10.04
CA ALA A 10 -61.50 -16.29 9.07
C ALA A 10 -60.92 -14.91 9.35
N ALA A 11 -60.23 -14.78 10.49
CA ALA A 11 -59.20 -13.77 10.56
C ALA A 11 -58.10 -14.26 9.63
N ASP A 12 -58.07 -13.74 8.39
CA ASP A 12 -56.89 -13.76 7.53
C ASP A 12 -55.78 -13.02 8.29
N ALA A 13 -55.16 -13.71 9.24
CA ALA A 13 -53.88 -13.33 9.78
C ALA A 13 -52.93 -13.51 8.60
N VAL A 14 -52.70 -12.42 7.87
CA VAL A 14 -51.56 -12.31 6.96
C VAL A 14 -50.34 -12.45 7.85
N GLU A 15 -49.92 -13.69 8.05
CA GLU A 15 -48.70 -14.05 8.72
C GLU A 15 -47.61 -13.48 7.81
N PHE A 16 -47.00 -12.38 8.23
CA PHE A 16 -45.83 -11.83 7.56
C PHE A 16 -44.64 -12.60 8.12
N PRO A 17 -44.20 -13.72 7.50
CA PRO A 17 -43.05 -14.45 8.01
C PRO A 17 -41.86 -13.48 8.05
N TYR A 18 -41.38 -13.19 9.26
CA TYR A 18 -40.22 -12.34 9.45
C TYR A 18 -39.00 -13.04 8.84
N ARG A 19 -38.42 -12.45 7.81
CA ARG A 19 -37.21 -12.95 7.17
C ARG A 19 -36.00 -12.20 7.70
N ALA A 20 -35.06 -12.93 8.29
CA ALA A 20 -33.85 -12.32 8.84
C ALA A 20 -32.95 -11.82 7.70
N VAL A 21 -32.31 -10.66 7.88
CA VAL A 21 -31.30 -10.20 6.91
C VAL A 21 -30.06 -11.06 7.05
N SER A 22 -29.53 -11.55 5.93
CA SER A 22 -28.31 -12.36 5.93
C SER A 22 -27.14 -11.62 6.59
N ARG A 23 -26.57 -12.20 7.65
CA ARG A 23 -25.38 -11.66 8.34
C ARG A 23 -24.18 -11.52 7.40
N ALA A 24 -24.05 -12.44 6.45
CA ALA A 24 -22.97 -12.41 5.45
C ALA A 24 -23.15 -11.24 4.47
N ALA A 25 -24.38 -10.87 4.13
CA ALA A 25 -24.66 -9.67 3.34
C ALA A 25 -24.24 -8.39 4.07
N ILE A 26 -24.53 -8.28 5.36
CA ILE A 26 -24.10 -7.14 6.20
C ILE A 26 -22.57 -7.09 6.32
N ALA A 27 -21.94 -8.23 6.59
CA ALA A 27 -20.48 -8.34 6.67
C ALA A 27 -19.80 -7.89 5.37
N SER A 28 -20.37 -8.19 4.20
CA SER A 28 -19.80 -7.77 2.92
C SER A 28 -19.72 -6.24 2.75
N LEU A 29 -20.70 -5.51 3.26
CA LEU A 29 -20.71 -4.04 3.26
C LEU A 29 -19.71 -3.46 4.25
N PHE A 30 -19.62 -4.06 5.43
CA PHE A 30 -18.66 -3.65 6.44
C PHE A 30 -17.21 -3.76 5.91
N PHE A 31 -16.87 -4.90 5.29
CA PHE A 31 -15.55 -5.08 4.68
C PHE A 31 -15.30 -4.17 3.48
N PHE A 32 -16.33 -3.87 2.68
CA PHE A 32 -16.22 -2.90 1.59
C PHE A 32 -15.79 -1.52 2.12
N VAL A 33 -16.47 -1.02 3.17
CA VAL A 33 -16.15 0.29 3.77
C VAL A 33 -14.72 0.31 4.33
N LEU A 34 -14.32 -0.76 5.03
CA LEU A 34 -12.96 -0.88 5.56
C LEU A 34 -11.90 -1.03 4.46
N ALA A 35 -12.25 -1.53 3.28
CA ALA A 35 -11.32 -1.70 2.17
C ALA A 35 -11.10 -0.40 1.36
N LEU A 36 -11.98 0.61 1.48
CA LEU A 36 -11.89 1.87 0.72
C LEU A 36 -10.55 2.61 0.86
N PRO A 37 -9.95 2.75 2.06
CA PRO A 37 -8.62 3.35 2.21
C PRO A 37 -7.54 2.64 1.40
N GLY A 38 -7.75 1.37 1.02
CA GLY A 38 -6.84 0.59 0.19
C GLY A 38 -6.61 1.15 -1.22
N LEU A 39 -7.39 2.12 -1.68
CA LEU A 39 -7.10 2.85 -2.92
C LEU A 39 -5.88 3.77 -2.80
N ILE A 40 -5.50 4.16 -1.57
CA ILE A 40 -4.32 4.99 -1.31
C ILE A 40 -3.07 4.07 -1.29
N PRO A 41 -1.98 4.38 -2.01
CA PRO A 41 -0.79 3.52 -2.08
C PRO A 41 -0.20 3.11 -0.73
N THR A 42 -0.26 3.99 0.27
CA THR A 42 0.21 3.72 1.64
C THR A 42 -0.60 2.61 2.34
N PHE A 43 -1.89 2.49 2.02
CA PHE A 43 -2.81 1.54 2.64
C PHE A 43 -3.23 0.41 1.69
N ALA A 44 -2.52 0.24 0.56
CA ALA A 44 -2.83 -0.77 -0.46
C ALA A 44 -3.13 -2.19 0.09
N PRO A 45 -2.46 -2.70 1.15
CA PRO A 45 -2.80 -4.01 1.73
C PRO A 45 -4.25 -4.13 2.23
N MET A 46 -4.91 -3.02 2.60
CA MET A 46 -6.32 -3.03 3.02
C MET A 46 -7.28 -3.47 1.89
N LEU A 47 -6.88 -3.41 0.62
CA LEU A 47 -7.68 -3.96 -0.49
C LEU A 47 -7.94 -5.47 -0.33
N PHE A 48 -7.09 -6.20 0.42
CA PHE A 48 -7.35 -7.60 0.73
C PHE A 48 -8.69 -7.80 1.46
N LEU A 49 -9.15 -6.82 2.24
CA LEU A 49 -10.45 -6.88 2.90
C LEU A 49 -11.60 -6.92 1.89
N ALA A 50 -11.43 -6.35 0.69
CA ALA A 50 -12.43 -6.47 -0.37
C ALA A 50 -12.57 -7.93 -0.87
N VAL A 51 -11.50 -8.74 -0.82
CA VAL A 51 -11.57 -10.19 -1.11
C VAL A 51 -12.44 -10.90 -0.08
N VAL A 52 -12.23 -10.60 1.21
CA VAL A 52 -13.02 -11.15 2.31
C VAL A 52 -14.49 -10.71 2.19
N GLY A 53 -14.72 -9.42 1.90
CA GLY A 53 -16.05 -8.86 1.66
C GLY A 53 -16.76 -9.50 0.46
N LEU A 54 -16.04 -9.74 -0.63
CA LEU A 54 -16.57 -10.43 -1.81
C LEU A 54 -16.96 -11.88 -1.47
N GLY A 55 -16.13 -12.60 -0.71
CA GLY A 55 -16.45 -13.94 -0.21
C GLY A 55 -17.72 -13.96 0.64
N ALA A 56 -17.85 -13.02 1.58
CA ALA A 56 -19.04 -12.86 2.42
C ALA A 56 -20.29 -12.55 1.57
N ALA A 57 -20.17 -11.71 0.53
CA ALA A 57 -21.27 -11.42 -0.37
C ALA A 57 -21.73 -12.65 -1.15
N ILE A 58 -20.80 -13.46 -1.67
CA ILE A 58 -21.09 -14.71 -2.38
C ILE A 58 -21.82 -15.70 -1.45
N VAL A 59 -21.35 -15.85 -0.21
CA VAL A 59 -22.01 -16.68 0.82
C VAL A 59 -23.42 -16.15 1.11
N GLY A 60 -23.58 -14.83 1.25
CA GLY A 60 -24.89 -14.19 1.48
C GLY A 60 -25.88 -14.44 0.34
N VAL A 61 -25.46 -14.25 -0.92
CA VAL A 61 -26.28 -14.52 -2.10
C VAL A 61 -26.68 -15.99 -2.18
N ARG A 62 -25.73 -16.92 -1.92
CA ARG A 62 -26.00 -18.37 -1.90
C ARG A 62 -26.98 -18.75 -0.80
N ALA A 63 -26.81 -18.23 0.41
CA ALA A 63 -27.70 -18.50 1.54
C ALA A 63 -29.14 -18.03 1.26
N ILE A 64 -29.31 -16.81 0.74
CA ILE A 64 -30.63 -16.27 0.39
C ILE A 64 -31.28 -17.07 -0.74
N ARG A 65 -30.49 -17.57 -1.70
CA ARG A 65 -31.01 -18.42 -2.78
C ARG A 65 -31.47 -19.79 -2.29
N ASN A 66 -30.73 -20.37 -1.33
CA ASN A 66 -31.02 -21.71 -0.82
C ASN A 66 -32.13 -21.72 0.24
N TYR A 67 -32.27 -20.65 1.03
CA TYR A 67 -33.28 -20.53 2.09
C TYR A 67 -34.06 -19.20 1.94
N PRO A 68 -34.87 -19.04 0.87
CA PRO A 68 -35.55 -17.78 0.57
C PRO A 68 -36.65 -17.41 1.58
N GLU A 69 -37.19 -18.40 2.30
CA GLU A 69 -38.20 -18.19 3.34
C GLU A 69 -37.59 -17.76 4.69
N GLU A 70 -36.30 -18.04 4.92
CA GLU A 70 -35.60 -17.67 6.17
C GLU A 70 -34.82 -16.35 6.03
N TYR A 71 -34.20 -16.14 4.86
CA TYR A 71 -33.29 -15.01 4.64
C TYR A 71 -33.80 -14.00 3.61
N SER A 72 -33.67 -12.72 3.95
CA SER A 72 -33.89 -11.58 3.06
C SER A 72 -32.61 -10.77 2.85
N GLY A 73 -32.69 -9.71 2.03
CA GLY A 73 -31.57 -8.81 1.74
C GLY A 73 -30.82 -9.11 0.43
N ARG A 74 -31.49 -9.70 -0.57
CA ARG A 74 -30.88 -10.01 -1.87
C ARG A 74 -30.26 -8.79 -2.54
N GLY A 75 -30.93 -7.64 -2.49
CA GLY A 75 -30.39 -6.37 -3.01
C GLY A 75 -29.09 -5.98 -2.31
N LEU A 76 -29.07 -6.08 -0.97
CA LEU A 76 -27.90 -5.78 -0.14
C LEU A 76 -26.71 -6.68 -0.49
N ALA A 77 -26.94 -7.99 -0.59
CA ALA A 77 -25.90 -8.97 -0.92
C ALA A 77 -25.36 -8.77 -2.35
N THR A 78 -26.23 -8.45 -3.31
CA THR A 78 -25.84 -8.21 -4.71
C THR A 78 -25.03 -6.91 -4.83
N PHE A 79 -25.45 -5.85 -4.14
CA PHE A 79 -24.69 -4.61 -4.07
C PHE A 79 -23.32 -4.84 -3.43
N GLY A 80 -23.26 -5.50 -2.27
CA GLY A 80 -22.00 -5.82 -1.60
C GLY A 80 -21.06 -6.63 -2.49
N MET A 81 -21.59 -7.59 -3.24
CA MET A 81 -20.81 -8.36 -4.21
C MET A 81 -20.24 -7.47 -5.33
N ALA A 82 -21.08 -6.65 -5.96
CA ALA A 82 -20.66 -5.77 -7.04
C ALA A 82 -19.67 -4.70 -6.57
N ALA A 83 -19.93 -4.07 -5.42
CA ALA A 83 -19.09 -3.03 -4.84
C ALA A 83 -17.69 -3.55 -4.47
N ASN A 84 -17.59 -4.71 -3.80
CA ASN A 84 -16.30 -5.31 -3.48
C ASN A 84 -15.55 -5.76 -4.74
N ALA A 85 -16.24 -6.31 -5.74
CA ALA A 85 -15.62 -6.71 -7.01
C ALA A 85 -15.06 -5.49 -7.77
N LEU A 86 -15.84 -4.41 -7.88
CA LEU A 86 -15.40 -3.16 -8.50
C LEU A 86 -14.25 -2.52 -7.75
N LEU A 87 -14.29 -2.52 -6.41
CA LEU A 87 -13.21 -1.97 -5.59
C LEU A 87 -11.92 -2.78 -5.76
N LEU A 88 -12.01 -4.11 -5.80
CA LEU A 88 -10.86 -4.99 -6.00
C LEU A 88 -10.22 -4.75 -7.39
N VAL A 89 -11.02 -4.84 -8.45
CA VAL A 89 -10.53 -4.68 -9.83
C VAL A 89 -10.04 -3.25 -10.04
N GLY A 90 -10.81 -2.25 -9.62
CA GLY A 90 -10.43 -0.84 -9.72
C GLY A 90 -9.17 -0.52 -8.93
N GLY A 91 -9.04 -1.02 -7.70
CA GLY A 91 -7.85 -0.85 -6.87
C GLY A 91 -6.61 -1.52 -7.47
N LEU A 92 -6.74 -2.75 -7.97
CA LEU A 92 -5.65 -3.45 -8.67
C LEU A 92 -5.21 -2.70 -9.92
N CYS A 93 -6.15 -2.26 -10.76
CA CYS A 93 -5.84 -1.47 -11.95
C CYS A 93 -5.15 -0.16 -11.60
N LEU A 94 -5.65 0.56 -10.58
CA LEU A 94 -5.06 1.81 -10.12
C LEU A 94 -3.61 1.61 -9.62
N HIS A 95 -3.37 0.64 -8.75
CA HIS A 95 -2.02 0.38 -8.22
C HIS A 95 -1.07 -0.12 -9.30
N THR A 96 -1.55 -0.94 -10.23
CA THR A 96 -0.77 -1.38 -11.40
C THR A 96 -0.40 -0.19 -12.28
N TYR A 97 -1.34 0.70 -12.56
CA TYR A 97 -1.09 1.91 -13.33
C TYR A 97 -0.05 2.82 -12.65
N ILE A 98 -0.17 3.03 -11.34
CA ILE A 98 0.82 3.81 -10.57
C ILE A 98 2.20 3.13 -10.63
N TYR A 99 2.26 1.80 -10.52
CA TYR A 99 3.51 1.06 -10.61
C TYR A 99 4.13 1.12 -12.01
N LEU A 100 3.34 1.09 -13.08
CA LEU A 100 3.88 1.16 -14.44
C LEU A 100 4.32 2.58 -14.82
N THR A 101 3.72 3.62 -14.23
CA THR A 101 3.96 5.03 -14.60
C THR A 101 4.84 5.80 -13.61
N GLU A 102 5.31 5.16 -12.52
CA GLU A 102 6.13 5.87 -11.54
C GLU A 102 7.59 6.09 -11.94
N VAL A 103 8.11 5.27 -12.84
CA VAL A 103 9.51 5.35 -13.29
C VAL A 103 9.53 6.28 -14.51
N PRO A 104 10.26 7.41 -14.45
CA PRO A 104 10.40 8.27 -15.62
C PRO A 104 11.15 7.54 -16.74
N ASP A 105 10.89 7.93 -17.99
CA ASP A 105 11.58 7.36 -19.14
C ASP A 105 13.11 7.55 -19.03
N GLY A 106 13.86 6.50 -19.39
CA GLY A 106 15.32 6.51 -19.33
C GLY A 106 15.93 6.24 -17.95
N TYR A 107 15.12 5.84 -16.96
CA TYR A 107 15.59 5.37 -15.65
C TYR A 107 15.25 3.90 -15.43
N THR A 108 16.17 3.18 -14.80
CA THR A 108 15.95 1.79 -14.39
C THR A 108 15.47 1.75 -12.93
N ARG A 109 14.40 1.01 -12.64
CA ARG A 109 13.96 0.79 -11.26
C ARG A 109 14.94 -0.12 -10.55
N ILE A 110 15.63 0.42 -9.55
CA ILE A 110 16.54 -0.35 -8.69
C ILE A 110 15.93 -0.43 -7.30
N PRO A 111 15.62 -1.64 -6.80
CA PRO A 111 15.20 -1.81 -5.43
C PRO A 111 16.39 -1.67 -4.48
N PHE A 112 16.15 -1.11 -3.29
CA PHE A 112 17.22 -0.79 -2.34
C PHE A 112 18.02 -2.04 -1.92
N TYR A 113 17.36 -3.20 -1.79
CA TYR A 113 17.99 -4.44 -1.33
C TYR A 113 19.12 -4.95 -2.23
N GLU A 114 19.17 -4.56 -3.52
CA GLU A 114 20.28 -4.92 -4.42
C GLU A 114 21.58 -4.18 -4.09
N LEU A 115 21.49 -3.08 -3.33
CA LEU A 115 22.62 -2.27 -2.89
C LEU A 115 23.09 -2.63 -1.48
N GLN A 116 22.31 -3.43 -0.75
CA GLN A 116 22.57 -3.79 0.63
C GLN A 116 23.47 -5.03 0.73
N GLN A 117 24.42 -5.00 1.67
CA GLN A 117 25.14 -6.19 2.07
C GLN A 117 24.31 -7.00 3.09
N PRO A 118 24.51 -8.33 3.16
CA PRO A 118 23.85 -9.15 4.19
C PRO A 118 24.25 -8.70 5.60
N GLU A 119 23.48 -9.14 6.61
CA GLU A 119 23.59 -8.63 7.98
C GLU A 119 24.97 -8.84 8.61
N ASN A 120 25.67 -9.92 8.26
CA ASN A 120 27.05 -10.20 8.68
C ASN A 120 28.07 -10.04 7.53
N GLY A 121 27.70 -9.29 6.49
CA GLY A 121 28.54 -9.03 5.34
C GLY A 121 29.66 -8.03 5.62
N PRO A 122 30.72 -8.02 4.78
CA PRO A 122 31.75 -7.01 4.84
C PRO A 122 31.18 -5.61 4.54
N ASP A 123 31.73 -4.57 5.17
CA ASP A 123 31.33 -3.19 4.94
C ASP A 123 31.94 -2.64 3.64
N MET A 124 31.42 -3.10 2.50
CA MET A 124 31.91 -2.77 1.16
C MET A 124 30.74 -2.62 0.17
N PRO A 125 30.92 -1.88 -0.94
CA PRO A 125 29.89 -1.79 -1.97
C PRO A 125 29.55 -3.16 -2.57
N THR A 126 28.29 -3.37 -2.96
CA THR A 126 27.88 -4.61 -3.62
C THR A 126 28.46 -4.69 -5.04
N ALA A 127 28.64 -5.91 -5.56
CA ALA A 127 29.06 -6.10 -6.95
C ALA A 127 28.09 -5.41 -7.92
N PHE A 128 26.79 -5.53 -7.63
CA PHE A 128 25.73 -4.86 -8.38
C PHE A 128 25.90 -3.33 -8.41
N ALA A 129 26.28 -2.71 -7.29
CA ALA A 129 26.53 -1.27 -7.25
C ALA A 129 27.71 -0.83 -8.16
N ALA A 130 28.66 -1.72 -8.43
CA ALA A 130 29.73 -1.44 -9.39
C ALA A 130 29.24 -1.53 -10.85
N ASP A 131 28.30 -2.44 -11.13
CA ASP A 131 27.73 -2.62 -12.47
C ASP A 131 26.87 -1.43 -12.91
N ILE A 132 26.13 -0.82 -11.96
CA ILE A 132 25.25 0.33 -12.24
C ILE A 132 25.94 1.70 -12.04
N ASP A 133 27.27 1.73 -11.83
CA ASP A 133 28.01 2.98 -11.63
C ASP A 133 27.90 3.88 -12.87
N GLY A 134 27.32 5.06 -12.69
CA GLY A 134 27.08 6.02 -13.76
C GLY A 134 25.74 5.88 -14.48
N GLU A 135 24.92 4.89 -14.16
CA GLU A 135 23.60 4.71 -14.75
C GLU A 135 22.53 5.66 -14.19
N ASN A 136 21.45 5.86 -14.94
CA ASN A 136 20.27 6.59 -14.49
C ASN A 136 19.32 5.62 -13.79
N ILE A 137 19.17 5.77 -12.47
CA ILE A 137 18.35 4.88 -11.65
C ILE A 137 17.17 5.61 -11.03
N PHE A 138 16.12 4.85 -10.77
CA PHE A 138 14.98 5.22 -9.97
C PHE A 138 14.96 4.36 -8.70
N ILE A 139 15.01 5.02 -7.54
CA ILE A 139 15.08 4.36 -6.24
C ILE A 139 14.09 5.00 -5.26
N LYS A 140 13.61 4.19 -4.32
CA LYS A 140 12.71 4.64 -3.24
C LYS A 140 13.37 4.39 -1.90
N GLY A 141 13.22 5.34 -0.99
CA GLY A 141 13.73 5.22 0.37
C GLY A 141 13.17 6.32 1.28
N TYR A 142 13.73 6.44 2.47
CA TYR A 142 13.36 7.44 3.46
C TYR A 142 14.50 8.41 3.69
N ILE A 143 14.18 9.66 4.00
CA ILE A 143 15.20 10.65 4.38
C ILE A 143 15.60 10.37 5.83
N HIS A 144 16.89 10.17 6.07
CA HIS A 144 17.42 9.99 7.41
C HIS A 144 17.21 11.28 8.25
N PRO A 145 16.63 11.21 9.47
CA PRO A 145 16.32 12.39 10.29
C PRO A 145 17.54 13.29 10.59
N SER A 146 18.71 12.70 10.81
CA SER A 146 19.98 13.44 10.98
C SER A 146 20.37 14.32 9.79
N SER A 147 19.73 14.19 8.62
CA SER A 147 19.93 15.11 7.49
C SER A 147 19.31 16.50 7.72
N GLY A 148 18.51 16.66 8.77
CA GLY A 148 17.85 17.92 9.14
C GLY A 148 16.35 17.93 8.85
N SER A 149 15.68 18.98 9.32
CA SER A 149 14.27 19.28 9.05
C SER A 149 14.14 20.43 8.04
N GLY A 150 13.03 20.47 7.31
CA GLY A 150 12.75 21.52 6.31
C GLY A 150 13.19 21.17 4.88
N LEU A 151 13.52 22.17 4.06
CA LEU A 151 13.84 21.99 2.64
C LEU A 151 15.31 21.63 2.44
N LEU A 152 15.58 20.35 2.20
CA LEU A 152 16.90 19.79 2.03
C LEU A 152 17.28 19.68 0.55
N ARG A 153 18.50 20.09 0.20
CA ARG A 153 19.10 19.85 -1.13
C ARG A 153 20.04 18.64 -1.14
N GLN A 154 20.57 18.30 0.01
CA GLN A 154 21.48 17.18 0.20
C GLN A 154 21.06 16.45 1.48
N PHE A 155 20.91 15.13 1.39
CA PHE A 155 20.46 14.30 2.51
C PHE A 155 20.89 12.84 2.30
N ILE A 156 20.81 12.05 3.36
CA ILE A 156 21.02 10.60 3.28
C ILE A 156 19.68 9.90 3.08
N LEU A 157 19.62 9.03 2.08
CA LEU A 157 18.50 8.14 1.82
C LEU A 157 18.81 6.76 2.40
N VAL A 158 17.84 6.20 3.12
CA VAL A 158 17.92 4.88 3.76
C VAL A 158 16.78 3.97 3.29
N PRO A 159 16.93 2.63 3.36
CA PRO A 159 15.92 1.68 2.90
C PRO A 159 14.65 1.70 3.76
N ASP A 160 14.82 1.81 5.07
CA ASP A 160 13.77 1.75 6.07
C ASP A 160 14.08 2.66 7.27
N LEU A 161 13.04 2.93 8.08
CA LEU A 161 13.15 3.76 9.27
C LEU A 161 13.45 2.95 10.55
N GLY A 162 13.34 1.62 10.50
CA GLY A 162 13.57 0.76 11.67
C GLY A 162 15.05 0.76 12.05
N THR A 163 15.90 0.47 11.07
CA THR A 163 17.35 0.34 11.25
C THR A 163 18.00 1.67 11.63
N CYS A 164 17.46 2.78 11.11
CA CYS A 164 18.05 4.12 11.23
C CYS A 164 17.46 4.98 12.38
N CYS A 165 16.16 4.92 12.64
CA CYS A 165 15.53 5.74 13.70
C CYS A 165 15.44 5.02 15.05
N PHE A 166 15.44 3.68 15.03
CA PHE A 166 15.22 2.86 16.23
C PHE A 166 16.31 1.80 16.46
N GLY A 167 17.17 1.54 15.47
CA GLY A 167 18.21 0.50 15.48
C GLY A 167 19.65 0.98 15.55
N GLY A 168 19.89 2.29 15.63
CA GLY A 168 21.23 2.88 15.66
C GLY A 168 21.68 3.40 14.30
N GLN A 169 22.99 3.34 14.03
CA GLN A 169 23.55 3.90 12.82
C GLN A 169 23.45 2.91 11.65
N PRO A 170 22.88 3.30 10.50
CA PRO A 170 22.80 2.43 9.33
C PRO A 170 24.19 2.09 8.78
N LYS A 171 24.30 0.93 8.15
CA LYS A 171 25.55 0.48 7.51
C LYS A 171 25.90 1.37 6.33
N SER A 172 27.17 1.38 5.95
CA SER A 172 27.65 2.12 4.78
C SER A 172 26.95 1.67 3.49
N SER A 173 26.57 0.39 3.37
CA SER A 173 25.78 -0.16 2.25
C SER A 173 24.31 0.25 2.25
N ASP A 174 23.78 0.74 3.37
CA ASP A 174 22.37 1.10 3.50
C ASP A 174 22.15 2.61 3.33
N MET A 175 23.22 3.35 3.05
CA MET A 175 23.21 4.80 2.92
C MET A 175 23.51 5.24 1.50
N ILE A 176 22.66 6.10 0.97
CA ILE A 176 22.89 6.78 -0.31
C ILE A 176 22.88 8.28 -0.07
N GLU A 177 23.99 8.94 -0.38
CA GLU A 177 24.06 10.40 -0.38
C GLU A 177 23.31 10.95 -1.58
N VAL A 178 22.17 11.59 -1.35
CA VAL A 178 21.38 12.21 -2.40
C VAL A 178 21.74 13.69 -2.47
N THR A 179 22.05 14.16 -3.69
CA THR A 179 22.18 15.58 -4.00
C THR A 179 21.15 15.94 -5.07
N LEU A 180 20.21 16.81 -4.71
CA LEU A 180 19.22 17.34 -5.63
C LEU A 180 19.83 18.40 -6.54
N THR A 181 19.59 18.25 -7.84
CA THR A 181 20.06 19.16 -8.88
C THR A 181 18.93 20.05 -9.39
N GLY A 182 19.28 21.12 -10.12
CA GLY A 182 18.30 22.00 -10.77
C GLY A 182 17.47 22.84 -9.80
N GLY A 183 18.03 23.23 -8.65
CA GLY A 183 17.37 24.08 -7.65
C GLY A 183 16.26 23.39 -6.84
N LYS A 184 16.02 22.10 -7.06
CA LYS A 184 15.01 21.31 -6.33
C LYS A 184 15.43 21.08 -4.88
N SER A 185 14.44 20.96 -4.01
CA SER A 185 14.59 20.58 -2.61
C SER A 185 13.53 19.54 -2.24
N ALA A 186 13.84 18.71 -1.24
CA ALA A 186 12.91 17.77 -0.64
C ALA A 186 12.66 18.19 0.79
N GLU A 187 11.40 18.16 1.21
CA GLU A 187 11.05 18.37 2.61
C GLU A 187 11.44 17.13 3.43
N GLY A 188 12.22 17.34 4.49
CA GLY A 188 12.57 16.32 5.48
C GLY A 188 11.30 15.83 6.18
N SER A 189 10.84 14.64 5.80
CA SER A 189 9.66 14.00 6.38
C SER A 189 9.87 12.49 6.51
N MET A 190 9.04 11.84 7.33
CA MET A 190 9.06 10.39 7.54
C MET A 190 8.40 9.61 6.39
N MET A 191 8.05 10.27 5.29
CA MET A 191 7.42 9.64 4.14
C MET A 191 8.46 9.06 3.20
N LYS A 192 8.12 7.93 2.58
CA LYS A 192 8.94 7.32 1.52
C LYS A 192 9.01 8.26 0.32
N ARG A 193 10.22 8.64 -0.09
CA ARG A 193 10.50 9.48 -1.25
C ARG A 193 10.84 8.63 -2.46
N LYS A 194 10.42 9.08 -3.64
CA LYS A 194 10.75 8.50 -4.93
C LYS A 194 11.77 9.42 -5.61
N LEU A 195 12.94 8.90 -5.92
CA LEU A 195 14.05 9.66 -6.49
C LEU A 195 14.49 9.04 -7.79
N ALA A 196 14.79 9.89 -8.78
CA ALA A 196 15.44 9.45 -10.01
C ALA A 196 16.64 10.36 -10.29
N GLY A 197 17.73 9.75 -10.76
CA GLY A 197 18.98 10.45 -11.00
C GLY A 197 20.13 9.56 -11.42
N LYS A 198 21.30 10.18 -11.56
CA LYS A 198 22.54 9.46 -11.90
C LYS A 198 23.16 8.85 -10.65
N PHE A 199 23.33 7.54 -10.64
CA PHE A 199 24.02 6.79 -9.60
C PHE A 199 25.53 6.91 -9.78
N ILE A 200 26.25 7.07 -8.67
CA ILE A 200 27.71 7.22 -8.64
C ILE A 200 28.25 6.43 -7.46
N LEU A 201 29.19 5.54 -7.73
CA LEU A 201 29.95 4.82 -6.72
C LEU A 201 31.18 5.64 -6.31
N ASN A 202 31.22 6.04 -5.04
CA ASN A 202 32.39 6.72 -4.47
C ASN A 202 33.51 5.70 -4.23
N ARG A 203 34.51 5.71 -5.11
CA ARG A 203 35.74 4.90 -4.94
C ARG A 203 36.62 5.37 -3.79
N ILE A 204 36.41 6.61 -3.33
CA ILE A 204 37.11 7.20 -2.19
C ILE A 204 36.12 7.32 -1.03
N PRO A 205 36.41 6.76 0.15
CA PRO A 205 35.58 6.90 1.33
C PRO A 205 35.26 8.37 1.62
N GLN A 206 33.99 8.74 1.61
CA GLN A 206 33.53 10.05 2.05
C GLN A 206 32.86 9.89 3.41
N LYS A 207 33.44 10.52 4.45
CA LYS A 207 32.81 10.65 5.75
C LYS A 207 31.98 11.94 5.77
N LYS A 208 30.71 11.85 6.13
CA LYS A 208 29.85 13.03 6.35
C LYS A 208 29.93 13.44 7.81
N THR A 209 29.90 14.74 8.07
CA THR A 209 30.14 15.32 9.40
C THR A 209 29.19 14.78 10.48
N ASP A 210 27.99 14.36 10.08
CA ASP A 210 26.93 13.85 10.97
C ASP A 210 26.83 12.31 10.99
N PHE A 211 27.70 11.60 10.27
CA PHE A 211 27.70 10.13 10.19
C PHE A 211 29.11 9.57 10.39
N ASP A 212 29.26 8.64 11.32
CA ASP A 212 30.52 7.96 11.55
C ASP A 212 30.93 6.98 10.44
N ASN A 213 29.95 6.50 9.66
CA ASN A 213 30.13 5.49 8.63
C ASN A 213 30.40 6.14 7.27
N ILE A 214 31.14 5.41 6.44
CA ILE A 214 31.52 5.84 5.09
C ILE A 214 30.28 5.77 4.21
N VAL A 215 30.09 6.73 3.31
CA VAL A 215 29.00 6.65 2.32
C VAL A 215 29.57 6.26 0.97
N TYR A 216 29.32 5.01 0.56
CA TYR A 216 29.79 4.48 -0.72
C TYR A 216 28.97 5.00 -1.92
N TYR A 217 27.69 5.27 -1.72
CA TYR A 217 26.77 5.53 -2.81
C TYR A 217 26.35 6.99 -2.86
N ARG A 218 26.34 7.56 -4.06
CA ARG A 218 25.83 8.91 -4.31
C ARG A 218 24.81 8.90 -5.44
N LEU A 219 23.73 9.65 -5.26
CA LEU A 219 22.70 9.86 -6.26
C LEU A 219 22.59 11.35 -6.57
N LYS A 220 22.90 11.73 -7.81
CA LYS A 220 22.58 13.07 -8.32
C LYS A 220 21.17 13.07 -8.86
N ALA A 221 20.22 13.36 -7.99
CA ALA A 221 18.81 13.30 -8.30
C ALA A 221 18.36 14.58 -9.04
N ASN A 222 17.75 14.39 -10.19
CA ASN A 222 17.08 15.45 -10.96
C ASN A 222 15.54 15.32 -10.86
N PHE A 223 15.04 14.20 -10.32
CA PHE A 223 13.63 13.98 -10.03
C PHE A 223 13.43 13.58 -8.56
N VAL A 224 12.43 14.20 -7.91
CA VAL A 224 12.01 13.89 -6.55
C VAL A 224 10.49 14.03 -6.43
N LYS A 225 9.85 13.05 -5.79
CA LYS A 225 8.42 13.04 -5.49
C LYS A 225 8.14 12.39 -4.13
#